data_AF-A0A8T4JA97-F1
#
_entry.id   AF-A0A8T4JA97-F1
#
_cell.length_a   1.000
_cell.length_b   1.000
_cell.length_c   1.000
_cell.angle_alpha   90.00
_cell.angle_beta   90.00
_cell.angle_gamma   90.00
#
_symmetry.space_group_name_H-M   'P 1'
#
loop_
_entity.id
_entity.type
_entity.pdbx_description
1 polymer ?
#
loop_
_entity_poly.entity_id
_entity_poly.type
_entity_poly.pdbx_seq_one_letter_code
_entity_poly.pdbx_strand_id
1 'polypeptide(L)' 'ETRSGSVLLDDGTPLPFDTAAFDAGGLRLLRPGQRVRVEVEGEGDARRVTFVTLQTF' A
#
# COMPACT_ATOMS: atom_id res chain seq x y z
N GLU A 1 12.97 -1.30 6.52
CA GLU A 1 13.65 -0.22 7.26
C GLU A 1 12.96 1.15 7.23
N THR A 2 11.80 1.34 6.59
CA THR A 2 10.94 2.53 6.85
C THR A 2 9.45 2.21 7.02
N ARG A 3 9.04 0.97 6.68
CA ARG A 3 7.62 0.56 6.59
C ARG A 3 6.80 1.49 5.68
N SER A 4 7.45 2.07 4.68
CA SER A 4 6.85 2.89 3.64
C SER A 4 7.23 2.32 2.28
N GLY A 5 6.50 2.72 1.23
CA GLY A 5 6.74 2.27 -0.13
C GLY A 5 5.64 2.72 -1.07
N SER A 6 5.48 2.00 -2.17
CA SER A 6 4.41 2.25 -3.14
C SER A 6 3.78 0.96 -3.61
N VAL A 7 2.49 1.00 -3.87
CA VAL A 7 1.79 0.01 -4.69
C VAL A 7 1.68 0.52 -6.12
N LEU A 8 1.54 -0.38 -7.08
CA LEU A 8 1.28 0.00 -8.46
C LEU A 8 -0.22 -0.14 -8.72
N LEU A 9 -0.81 0.90 -9.29
CA LEU A 9 -2.16 0.83 -9.85
C LEU A 9 -2.13 0.04 -11.17
N ASP A 10 -3.30 -0.30 -11.71
CA ASP A 10 -3.41 -1.09 -12.94
C ASP A 10 -2.79 -0.40 -14.17
N ASP A 11 -2.69 0.94 -14.15
CA ASP A 11 -2.02 1.74 -15.17
C ASP A 11 -0.50 1.88 -14.96
N GLY A 12 0.04 1.25 -13.91
CA GLY A 12 1.45 1.31 -13.53
C GLY A 12 1.84 2.54 -12.69
N THR A 13 0.91 3.44 -12.39
CA THR A 13 1.18 4.61 -11.54
C THR A 13 1.52 4.16 -10.11
N PRO A 14 2.65 4.60 -9.54
CA PRO A 14 2.96 4.33 -8.15
C PRO A 14 2.08 5.18 -7.23
N LEU A 15 1.36 4.51 -6.32
CA LEU A 15 0.63 5.15 -5.23
C LEU A 15 1.39 4.92 -3.92
N PRO A 16 1.92 5.98 -3.27
CA PRO A 16 2.69 5.82 -2.05
C PRO A 16 1.82 5.40 -0.87
N PHE A 17 2.41 4.63 0.04
CA PHE A 17 1.88 4.35 1.38
C PHE A 17 2.95 4.70 2.41
N ASP A 18 2.48 5.17 3.56
CA ASP A 18 3.33 5.54 4.69
C ASP A 18 3.33 4.45 5.77
N THR A 19 4.06 4.71 6.85
CA THR A 19 4.17 3.80 7.99
C THR A 19 2.82 3.51 8.64
N ALA A 20 1.92 4.50 8.69
CA ALA A 20 0.59 4.33 9.30
C ALA A 20 -0.24 3.30 8.53
N ALA A 21 -0.27 3.40 7.20
CA ALA A 21 -0.97 2.43 6.37
C ALA A 21 -0.38 1.01 6.46
N PHE A 22 0.95 0.91 6.55
CA PHE A 22 1.64 -0.37 6.71
C PHE A 22 1.36 -1.03 8.06
N ASP A 23 1.42 -0.25 9.13
CA ASP A 23 1.17 -0.73 10.49
C ASP A 23 -0.30 -1.14 10.68
N ALA A 24 -1.24 -0.43 10.05
CA ALA A 24 -2.67 -0.79 10.04
C ALA A 24 -2.92 -2.20 9.48
N GLY A 25 -2.11 -2.64 8.52
CA GLY A 25 -2.17 -3.96 7.91
C GLY A 25 -1.57 -5.11 8.70
N GLY A 26 -0.90 -4.82 9.83
CA GLY A 26 -0.24 -5.84 10.67
C GLY A 26 0.93 -6.56 9.97
N LEU A 27 1.51 -5.96 8.93
CA LEU A 27 2.62 -6.57 8.19
C LEU A 27 3.94 -6.43 8.96
N ARG A 28 4.80 -7.44 8.86
CA ARG A 28 6.19 -7.36 9.34
C ARG A 28 7.17 -6.93 8.25
N LEU A 29 6.91 -7.37 7.01
CA LEU A 29 7.71 -7.07 5.83
C LEU A 29 6.80 -7.14 4.59
N LEU A 30 7.12 -6.32 3.59
CA LEU A 30 6.63 -6.46 2.23
C LEU A 30 7.83 -6.49 1.27
N ARG A 31 7.79 -7.38 0.28
CA ARG A 31 8.78 -7.51 -0.78
C ARG A 31 8.21 -6.99 -2.11
N PRO A 32 9.04 -6.40 -2.97
CA PRO A 32 8.64 -6.06 -4.33
C PRO A 32 8.02 -7.26 -5.06
N GLY A 33 6.95 -7.01 -5.81
CA GLY A 33 6.23 -8.03 -6.58
C GLY A 33 5.21 -8.86 -5.79
N GLN A 34 5.08 -8.68 -4.46
CA GLN A 34 3.97 -9.29 -3.72
C GLN A 34 2.64 -8.64 -4.08
N ARG A 35 1.60 -9.47 -4.27
CA ARG A 35 0.22 -9.00 -4.38
C ARG A 35 -0.31 -8.57 -3.02
N VAL A 36 -0.94 -7.41 -3.00
CA VAL A 36 -1.47 -6.79 -1.78
C VAL A 36 -2.90 -6.34 -2.00
N ARG A 37 -3.65 -6.27 -0.90
CA ARG A 37 -4.90 -5.52 -0.83
C ARG A 37 -4.61 -4.17 -0.18
N VAL A 38 -5.16 -3.11 -0.74
CA VAL A 38 -5.08 -1.77 -0.18
C VAL A 38 -6.47 -1.19 0.05
N GLU A 39 -6.60 -0.37 1.07
CA GLU A 39 -7.69 0.60 1.18
C GLU A 39 -7.13 1.98 0.86
N VAL A 40 -7.93 2.77 0.13
CA VAL A 40 -7.54 4.10 -0.32
C VAL A 40 -8.60 5.11 0.08
N GLU A 41 -8.16 6.30 0.44
CA GLU A 41 -9.00 7.47 0.68
C GLU A 41 -8.62 8.60 -0.27
N GLY A 42 -9.58 9.49 -0.54
CA GLY A 42 -9.39 10.61 -1.46
C GLY A 42 -9.43 10.23 -2.94
N GLU A 43 -9.36 11.24 -3.80
CA GLU A 43 -9.46 11.11 -5.25
C GLU A 43 -8.40 11.97 -5.95
N GLY A 44 -8.06 11.61 -7.20
CA GLY A 44 -7.02 12.30 -7.97
C GLY A 44 -5.70 12.39 -7.20
N ASP A 45 -5.10 13.60 -7.17
CA ASP A 45 -3.89 13.90 -6.40
C ASP A 45 -4.03 13.74 -4.88
N ALA A 46 -5.25 13.75 -4.34
CA ALA A 46 -5.47 13.55 -2.91
C ALA A 46 -5.58 12.06 -2.52
N ARG A 47 -5.55 11.14 -3.51
CA ARG A 47 -5.64 9.71 -3.25
C ARG A 47 -4.42 9.24 -2.46
N ARG A 48 -4.66 8.51 -1.36
CA ARG A 48 -3.61 7.92 -0.51
C ARG A 48 -4.01 6.54 -0.01
N VAL A 49 -3.02 5.68 0.24
CA VAL A 49 -3.23 4.37 0.88
C VAL A 49 -3.37 4.57 2.39
N THR A 50 -4.39 3.96 3.01
CA THR A 50 -4.62 4.01 4.46
C THR A 50 -4.47 2.65 5.14
N PHE A 51 -4.42 1.58 4.36
CA PHE A 51 -4.23 0.21 4.83
C PHE A 51 -3.58 -0.62 3.73
N VAL A 52 -2.59 -1.46 4.07
CA VAL A 52 -1.99 -2.42 3.13
C VAL A 52 -1.77 -3.78 3.78
N THR A 53 -2.28 -4.85 3.18
CA THR A 53 -2.10 -6.22 3.67
C THR A 53 -1.78 -7.21 2.55
N LEU A 54 -1.32 -8.41 2.89
CA LEU A 54 -1.10 -9.47 1.93
C LEU A 54 -2.43 -10.00 1.42
N GLN A 55 -2.52 -10.19 0.10
CA GLN A 55 -3.65 -10.88 -0.48
C GLN A 55 -3.47 -12.39 -0.30
N THR A 56 -4.26 -12.97 0.61
CA THR A 56 -4.39 -14.43 0.77
C THR A 56 -5.69 -14.89 0.11
N PHE A 57 -5.71 -16.14 -0.36
CA PHE A 57 -6.89 -16.76 -0.96
C PHE A 57 -7.82 -17.35 0.11
#